data_AF-L1P237-F1
#
_entry.id   AF-L1P237-F1
#
_cell.length_a   1.000
_cell.length_b   1.000
_cell.length_c   1.000
_cell.angle_alpha   90.00
_cell.angle_beta   90.00
_cell.angle_gamma   90.00
#
_symmetry.space_group_name_H-M   'P 1'
#
loop_
_entity.id
_entity.type
_entity.pdbx_description
1 polymer ?
#
loop_
_entity_poly.entity_id
_entity_poly.type
_entity_poly.pdbx_seq_one_letter_code
_entity_poly.pdbx_strand_id
1 'polypeptide(L)'
;SDYARVTCILMLSMGNTPIFVADCLGIDISTTYRYRSLYLEGGLDKLLENRYKGYQGLLNIFQIESLKQELRTHLYTDAKQVSQWVKDTFEVTYTPQGMADLLNRIGFSYRKTTEVPCEADLLKQKLFAEALSKILQEKEEGDVVYFADGVHPTHNSRSTYAWIEKGKEFQQIKDF
;
A
#
# COMPACT_ATOMS: atom_id res chain seq x y z
N SER A 1 -9.29 27.05 10.52
CA SER A 1 -9.84 26.87 11.87
C SER A 1 -11.24 27.46 11.90
N ASP A 2 -12.24 26.68 12.31
CA ASP A 2 -13.65 27.10 12.31
C ASP A 2 -13.92 28.23 13.33
N TYR A 3 -13.11 28.29 14.40
CA TYR A 3 -13.10 29.39 15.36
C TYR A 3 -12.99 30.77 14.68
N ALA A 4 -11.99 30.96 13.81
CA ALA A 4 -11.78 32.25 13.14
C ALA A 4 -12.96 32.63 12.22
N ARG A 5 -13.64 31.64 11.63
CA ARG A 5 -14.80 31.87 10.74
C ARG A 5 -16.01 32.36 11.54
N VAL A 6 -16.32 31.69 12.64
CA VAL A 6 -17.47 32.02 13.50
C VAL A 6 -17.22 33.34 14.23
N THR A 7 -16.04 33.52 14.83
CA THR A 7 -15.68 34.76 15.54
C THR A 7 -15.70 35.97 14.59
N CYS A 8 -15.28 35.80 13.33
CA CYS A 8 -15.38 36.85 12.32
C CYS A 8 -16.83 37.35 12.13
N ILE A 9 -17.79 36.44 11.97
CA ILE A 9 -19.21 36.79 11.81
C ILE A 9 -19.78 37.43 13.07
N LEU A 10 -19.44 36.90 14.26
CA LEU A 10 -19.89 37.46 15.53
C LEU A 10 -19.40 38.91 15.70
N MET A 11 -18.11 39.17 15.47
CA MET A 11 -17.56 40.52 15.59
C MET A 11 -18.19 41.49 14.57
N LEU A 12 -18.47 41.04 13.35
CA LEU A 12 -19.21 41.83 12.36
C LEU A 12 -20.65 42.12 12.80
N SER A 13 -21.35 41.15 13.40
CA SER A 13 -22.72 41.37 13.93
C SER A 13 -22.76 42.34 15.11
N MET A 14 -21.68 42.45 15.87
CA MET A 14 -21.50 43.43 16.94
C MET A 14 -21.20 44.85 16.40
N GLY A 15 -21.13 45.04 15.07
CA GLY A 15 -20.94 46.34 14.44
C GLY A 15 -19.47 46.73 14.20
N ASN A 16 -18.52 45.81 14.42
CA ASN A 16 -17.10 46.10 14.16
C ASN A 16 -16.81 46.21 12.66
N THR A 17 -15.83 47.05 12.31
CA THR A 17 -15.42 47.22 10.91
C THR A 17 -14.64 45.98 10.41
N PRO A 18 -14.71 45.63 9.12
CA PRO A 18 -13.98 44.49 8.56
C PRO A 18 -12.45 44.55 8.77
N ILE A 19 -11.87 45.76 8.78
CA ILE A 19 -10.45 46.00 9.06
C ILE A 19 -10.12 45.61 10.50
N PHE A 20 -10.89 46.10 11.47
CA PHE A 20 -10.70 45.77 12.88
C PHE A 20 -10.81 44.27 13.15
N VAL A 21 -11.80 43.61 12.53
CA VAL A 21 -11.97 42.16 12.65
C VAL A 21 -10.79 41.39 12.05
N ALA A 22 -10.25 41.85 10.92
CA ALA A 22 -9.09 41.26 10.28
C ALA A 22 -7.85 41.36 11.18
N ASP A 23 -7.60 42.54 11.75
CA ASP A 23 -6.49 42.80 12.66
C ASP A 23 -6.58 41.96 13.95
N CYS A 24 -7.77 41.89 14.56
CA CYS A 24 -7.98 41.09 15.78
C CYS A 24 -7.80 39.58 15.56
N LEU A 25 -8.14 39.08 14.38
CA LEU A 25 -8.06 37.65 14.06
C LEU A 25 -6.75 37.27 13.36
N GLY A 26 -5.90 38.24 13.02
CA GLY A 26 -4.66 38.01 12.28
C GLY A 26 -4.91 37.41 10.90
N ILE A 27 -6.01 37.79 10.24
CA ILE A 27 -6.39 37.31 8.91
C ILE A 27 -6.42 38.47 7.91
N ASP A 28 -6.32 38.16 6.63
CA ASP A 28 -6.46 39.17 5.58
C ASP A 28 -7.91 39.71 5.50
N ILE A 29 -8.06 41.01 5.23
CA ILE A 29 -9.36 41.67 5.12
C ILE A 29 -10.26 41.03 4.04
N SER A 30 -9.70 40.53 2.94
CA SER A 30 -10.46 39.81 1.91
C SER A 30 -11.06 38.50 2.46
N THR A 31 -10.40 37.87 3.44
CA THR A 31 -10.90 36.67 4.11
C THR A 31 -12.11 37.00 4.99
N THR A 32 -12.12 38.15 5.66
CA THR A 32 -13.28 38.68 6.39
C THR A 32 -14.49 38.86 5.45
N TYR A 33 -14.29 39.49 4.29
CA TYR A 33 -15.36 39.66 3.29
C TYR A 33 -15.85 38.31 2.73
N ARG A 34 -14.94 37.37 2.50
CA ARG A 34 -15.28 36.02 2.03
C ARG A 34 -16.12 35.26 3.06
N TYR A 35 -15.77 35.31 4.34
CA TYR A 35 -16.57 34.69 5.40
C TYR A 35 -17.95 35.30 5.50
N ARG A 36 -18.04 36.64 5.45
CA ARG A 36 -19.33 37.34 5.43
C ARG A 36 -20.19 36.89 4.24
N SER A 37 -19.61 36.81 3.04
CA SER A 37 -20.34 36.42 1.82
C SER A 37 -20.85 34.98 1.92
N LEU A 38 -20.00 34.04 2.37
CA LEU A 38 -20.40 32.64 2.57
C LEU A 38 -21.54 32.50 3.58
N TYR A 39 -21.49 33.27 4.67
CA TYR A 39 -22.54 33.28 5.68
C TYR A 39 -23.86 33.87 5.14
N LEU A 40 -23.81 34.96 4.36
CA LEU A 40 -25.00 35.54 3.74
C LEU A 40 -25.64 34.62 2.70
N GLU A 41 -24.83 33.87 1.96
CA GLU A 41 -25.31 32.99 0.89
C GLU A 41 -25.91 31.67 1.39
N GLY A 42 -25.50 31.15 2.54
CA GLY A 42 -25.92 29.83 3.00
C GLY A 42 -25.75 29.56 4.49
N GLY A 43 -25.70 30.62 5.29
CA GLY A 43 -25.65 30.53 6.74
C GLY A 43 -24.42 29.81 7.27
N LEU A 44 -24.61 29.17 8.43
CA LEU A 44 -23.54 28.47 9.14
C LEU A 44 -23.04 27.26 8.34
N ASP A 45 -23.93 26.53 7.67
CA ASP A 45 -23.60 25.33 6.89
C ASP A 45 -22.59 25.65 5.79
N LYS A 46 -22.82 26.74 5.05
CA LYS A 46 -21.92 27.18 3.97
C LYS A 46 -20.63 27.81 4.50
N LEU A 47 -20.68 28.48 5.64
CA LEU A 47 -19.50 29.07 6.30
C LEU A 47 -18.54 27.98 6.81
N LEU A 48 -19.08 26.90 7.37
CA LEU A 48 -18.32 25.80 7.95
C LEU A 48 -18.01 24.69 6.94
N GLU A 49 -18.55 24.76 5.73
CA GLU A 49 -18.30 23.78 4.67
C GLU A 49 -16.79 23.59 4.44
N ASN A 50 -16.29 22.40 4.77
CA ASN A 50 -14.91 22.04 4.50
C ASN A 50 -14.81 21.42 3.10
N ARG A 51 -14.57 22.26 2.09
CA ARG A 51 -14.34 21.82 0.70
C ARG A 51 -12.97 21.20 0.45
N TYR A 52 -12.20 20.91 1.50
CA TYR A 52 -10.93 20.22 1.36
C TYR A 52 -11.16 18.79 0.86
N LYS A 53 -11.08 18.61 -0.46
CA LYS A 53 -11.00 17.29 -1.07
C LYS A 53 -9.59 16.77 -0.85
N GLY A 54 -9.43 15.85 0.10
CA GLY A 54 -8.17 15.14 0.28
C GLY A 54 -7.72 14.55 -1.07
N TYR A 55 -6.47 14.82 -1.44
CA TYR A 55 -5.91 14.31 -2.69
C TYR A 55 -5.90 12.78 -2.66
N GLN A 56 -6.78 12.14 -3.44
CA GLN A 56 -6.91 10.69 -3.49
C GLN A 56 -5.89 10.02 -4.41
N GLY A 57 -4.94 10.77 -4.98
CA GLY A 57 -3.97 10.27 -5.97
C GLY A 57 -4.44 10.49 -7.40
N LEU A 58 -3.61 10.06 -8.36
CA LEU A 58 -3.89 10.21 -9.80
C LEU A 58 -4.85 9.14 -10.33
N LEU A 59 -4.90 7.97 -9.69
CA LEU A 59 -5.78 6.87 -10.10
C LEU A 59 -7.15 6.95 -9.41
N ASN A 60 -8.19 6.66 -10.18
CA ASN A 60 -9.54 6.50 -9.66
C ASN A 60 -9.76 5.11 -9.03
N ILE A 61 -10.92 4.90 -8.41
CA ILE A 61 -11.25 3.67 -7.67
C ILE A 61 -11.18 2.43 -8.57
N PHE A 62 -11.67 2.51 -9.80
CA PHE A 62 -11.65 1.38 -10.74
C PHE A 62 -10.23 1.03 -11.17
N GLN A 63 -9.40 2.04 -11.45
CA GLN A 63 -7.98 1.86 -11.78
C GLN A 63 -7.19 1.26 -10.61
N ILE A 64 -7.51 1.65 -9.38
CA ILE A 64 -6.91 1.07 -8.18
C ILE A 64 -7.27 -0.42 -8.06
N GLU A 65 -8.52 -0.81 -8.27
CA GLU A 65 -8.90 -2.22 -8.21
C GLU A 65 -8.27 -3.05 -9.33
N SER A 66 -8.18 -2.51 -10.55
CA SER A 66 -7.43 -3.16 -11.64
C SER A 66 -5.96 -3.34 -11.30
N LEU A 67 -5.31 -2.33 -10.71
CA LEU A 67 -3.92 -2.42 -10.24
C LEU A 67 -3.76 -3.49 -9.14
N LYS A 68 -4.69 -3.57 -8.19
CA LYS A 68 -4.65 -4.63 -7.16
C LYS A 68 -4.77 -6.02 -7.77
N GLN A 69 -5.63 -6.18 -8.77
CA GLN A 69 -5.78 -7.46 -9.46
C GLN A 69 -4.50 -7.85 -10.18
N GLU A 70 -3.88 -6.91 -10.91
CA GLU A 70 -2.61 -7.13 -11.58
C GLU A 70 -1.50 -7.55 -10.61
N LEU A 71 -1.37 -6.85 -9.47
CA LEU A 71 -0.37 -7.17 -8.44
C LEU A 71 -0.62 -8.50 -7.71
N ARG A 72 -1.84 -9.06 -7.83
CA ARG A 72 -2.18 -10.39 -7.31
C ARG A 72 -1.93 -11.50 -8.32
N THR A 73 -1.84 -11.18 -9.62
CA THR A 73 -1.56 -12.16 -10.68
C THR A 73 -0.08 -12.16 -11.07
N HIS A 74 0.57 -11.01 -10.99
CA HIS A 74 1.96 -10.82 -11.42
C HIS A 74 2.83 -10.28 -10.28
N LEU A 75 4.02 -10.87 -10.13
CA LEU A 75 5.02 -10.42 -9.17
C LEU A 75 5.85 -9.30 -9.76
N TYR A 76 5.85 -8.15 -9.09
CA TYR A 76 6.71 -7.03 -9.41
C TYR A 76 7.80 -6.87 -8.36
N THR A 77 9.05 -6.86 -8.80
CA THR A 77 10.23 -6.73 -7.95
C THR A 77 10.68 -5.28 -7.78
N ASP A 78 10.16 -4.36 -8.59
CA ASP A 78 10.46 -2.92 -8.51
C ASP A 78 9.18 -2.08 -8.70
N ALA A 79 9.03 -1.03 -7.91
CA ALA A 79 7.98 -0.03 -8.09
C ALA A 79 8.06 0.64 -9.48
N LYS A 80 9.23 0.72 -10.11
CA LYS A 80 9.37 1.21 -11.49
C LYS A 80 8.62 0.36 -12.50
N GLN A 81 8.64 -0.96 -12.34
CA GLN A 81 7.91 -1.87 -13.23
C GLN A 81 6.40 -1.66 -13.08
N VAL A 82 5.94 -1.45 -11.84
CA VAL A 82 4.53 -1.11 -11.57
C VAL A 82 4.17 0.25 -12.18
N SER A 83 5.03 1.27 -12.02
CA SER A 83 4.84 2.58 -12.66
C SER A 83 4.74 2.48 -14.17
N GLN A 84 5.56 1.63 -14.79
CA GLN A 84 5.54 1.43 -16.23
C GLN A 84 4.22 0.77 -16.67
N TRP A 85 3.78 -0.28 -15.97
CA TRP A 85 2.49 -0.91 -16.26
C TRP A 85 1.32 0.06 -16.10
N VAL A 86 1.32 0.90 -15.06
CA VAL A 86 0.29 1.94 -14.86
C VAL A 86 0.32 2.97 -15.97
N LYS A 87 1.50 3.36 -16.45
CA LYS A 87 1.65 4.27 -17.58
C LYS A 87 1.10 3.65 -18.87
N ASP A 88 1.41 2.39 -19.13
CA ASP A 88 0.99 1.71 -20.36
C ASP A 88 -0.51 1.38 -20.35
N THR A 89 -1.10 1.13 -19.17
CA THR A 89 -2.51 0.75 -19.04
C THR A 89 -3.44 1.95 -18.90
N PHE A 90 -3.01 3.01 -18.21
CA PHE A 90 -3.87 4.14 -17.83
C PHE A 90 -3.35 5.51 -18.31
N GLU A 91 -2.20 5.57 -18.98
CA GLU A 91 -1.52 6.81 -19.37
C GLU A 91 -1.17 7.74 -18.20
N VAL A 92 -1.13 7.20 -16.98
CA VAL A 92 -0.80 7.94 -15.76
C VAL A 92 0.66 7.73 -15.40
N THR A 93 1.42 8.81 -15.27
CA THR A 93 2.84 8.74 -14.91
C THR A 93 3.03 8.90 -13.40
N TYR A 94 3.70 7.94 -12.79
CA TYR A 94 4.14 8.00 -11.39
C TYR A 94 5.67 8.05 -11.31
N THR A 95 6.17 8.85 -10.37
CA THR A 95 7.57 8.68 -9.91
C THR A 95 7.71 7.35 -9.16
N PRO A 96 8.90 6.75 -9.10
CA PRO A 96 9.10 5.51 -8.36
C PRO A 96 8.69 5.62 -6.88
N GLN A 97 8.99 6.75 -6.25
CA GLN A 97 8.57 7.03 -4.88
C GLN A 97 7.05 7.17 -4.77
N GLY A 98 6.41 7.93 -5.67
CA GLY A 98 4.96 8.09 -5.66
C GLY A 98 4.21 6.78 -5.89
N MET A 99 4.77 5.87 -6.68
CA MET A 99 4.24 4.51 -6.84
C MET A 99 4.41 3.68 -5.57
N ALA A 100 5.58 3.71 -4.93
CA ALA A 100 5.79 3.03 -3.65
C ALA A 100 4.82 3.54 -2.57
N ASP A 101 4.59 4.85 -2.50
CA ASP A 101 3.64 5.45 -1.57
C ASP A 101 2.19 5.02 -1.87
N LEU A 102 1.82 4.99 -3.16
CA LEU A 102 0.52 4.47 -3.59
C LEU A 102 0.34 3.01 -3.17
N LEU A 103 1.32 2.15 -3.47
CA LEU A 103 1.29 0.72 -3.15
C LEU A 103 1.10 0.49 -1.65
N ASN A 104 1.86 1.22 -0.82
CA ASN A 104 1.72 1.16 0.63
C ASN A 104 0.31 1.56 1.10
N ARG A 105 -0.27 2.59 0.48
CA ARG A 105 -1.62 3.09 0.78
C ARG A 105 -2.72 2.12 0.36
N ILE A 106 -2.56 1.40 -0.75
CA ILE A 106 -3.54 0.41 -1.24
C ILE A 106 -3.36 -0.99 -0.65
N GLY A 107 -2.47 -1.14 0.33
CA GLY A 107 -2.35 -2.37 1.12
C GLY A 107 -1.24 -3.32 0.67
N PHE A 108 -0.31 -2.88 -0.17
CA PHE A 108 0.86 -3.67 -0.58
C PHE A 108 2.09 -3.28 0.25
N SER A 109 3.04 -4.19 0.37
CA SER A 109 4.32 -3.95 1.05
C SER A 109 5.44 -4.68 0.35
N TYR A 110 6.62 -4.06 0.33
CA TYR A 110 7.81 -4.65 -0.25
C TYR A 110 8.42 -5.66 0.72
N ARG A 111 8.40 -6.95 0.38
CA ARG A 111 8.85 -8.04 1.25
C ARG A 111 9.67 -9.06 0.47
N LYS A 112 10.49 -9.81 1.21
CA LYS A 112 11.24 -10.94 0.67
C LYS A 112 10.25 -12.08 0.35
N THR A 113 10.32 -12.65 -0.84
CA THR A 113 9.52 -13.83 -1.21
C THR A 113 9.97 -15.04 -0.39
N THR A 114 9.01 -15.85 0.06
CA THR A 114 9.32 -17.13 0.69
C THR A 114 9.69 -18.11 -0.41
N GLU A 115 10.91 -18.66 -0.35
CA GLU A 115 11.31 -19.74 -1.22
C GLU A 115 10.61 -21.02 -0.77
N VAL A 116 9.62 -21.45 -1.55
CA VAL A 116 9.12 -22.82 -1.49
C VAL A 116 9.97 -23.62 -2.49
N PRO A 117 10.55 -24.78 -2.10
CA PRO A 117 11.22 -25.66 -3.04
C PRO A 117 10.24 -26.00 -4.18
N CYS A 118 10.62 -25.68 -5.41
CA CYS A 118 9.73 -25.64 -6.56
C CYS A 118 9.13 -27.00 -6.96
N GLU A 119 9.62 -28.10 -6.37
CA GLU A 119 9.26 -29.47 -6.76
C GLU A 119 8.77 -30.31 -5.56
N ALA A 120 8.05 -29.71 -4.61
CA ALA A 120 7.37 -30.47 -3.57
C ALA A 120 6.14 -31.20 -4.15
N ASP A 121 6.36 -32.28 -4.89
CA ASP A 121 5.31 -33.22 -5.28
C ASP A 121 4.82 -33.95 -4.02
N LEU A 122 3.63 -33.59 -3.56
CA LEU A 122 3.00 -34.13 -2.35
C LEU A 122 2.91 -35.65 -2.38
N LEU A 123 2.68 -36.26 -3.55
CA LEU A 123 2.63 -37.71 -3.69
C LEU A 123 4.01 -38.32 -3.55
N LYS A 124 5.03 -37.75 -4.20
CA LYS A 124 6.42 -38.22 -4.07
C LYS A 124 6.95 -38.05 -2.64
N GLN A 125 6.64 -36.96 -1.96
CA GLN A 125 7.02 -36.76 -0.56
C GLN A 125 6.36 -37.79 0.35
N LYS A 126 5.07 -38.05 0.15
CA LYS A 126 4.33 -39.05 0.94
C LYS A 126 4.88 -40.46 0.72
N LEU A 127 5.10 -40.85 -0.54
CA LEU A 127 5.71 -42.14 -0.89
C LEU A 127 7.13 -42.28 -0.34
N PHE A 128 7.94 -41.22 -0.39
CA PHE A 128 9.26 -41.21 0.20
C PHE A 128 9.24 -41.37 1.72
N ALA A 129 8.33 -40.67 2.42
CA ALA A 129 8.17 -40.78 3.86
C ALA A 129 7.73 -42.18 4.30
N GLU A 130 6.79 -42.79 3.57
CA GLU A 130 6.35 -44.18 3.81
C GLU A 130 7.50 -45.18 3.59
N ALA A 131 8.26 -45.03 2.50
CA ALA A 131 9.40 -45.88 2.20
C ALA A 131 10.52 -45.73 3.26
N LEU A 132 10.85 -44.51 3.66
CA LEU A 132 11.85 -44.23 4.69
C LEU A 132 11.42 -44.80 6.05
N SER A 133 10.14 -44.65 6.42
CA SER A 133 9.62 -45.17 7.69
C SER A 133 9.73 -46.68 7.77
N LYS A 134 9.49 -47.38 6.66
CA LYS A 134 9.66 -48.84 6.58
C LYS A 134 11.12 -49.25 6.75
N ILE A 135 12.05 -48.57 6.07
CA ILE A 135 13.50 -48.80 6.21
C ILE A 135 13.96 -48.59 7.65
N LEU A 136 13.43 -47.58 8.34
CA LEU A 136 13.76 -47.30 9.74
C LEU A 136 13.19 -48.34 10.72
N GLN A 137 12.05 -48.95 10.41
CA GLN A 137 11.43 -49.99 11.23
C GLN A 137 12.09 -51.37 11.07
N GLU A 138 12.69 -51.63 9.91
CA GLU A 138 13.37 -52.90 9.60
C GLU A 138 14.83 -52.94 10.11
N LYS A 139 15.30 -51.88 10.79
CA LYS A 139 16.67 -51.81 11.32
C LYS A 139 16.85 -52.61 12.61
N GLU A 140 18.00 -53.27 12.71
CA GLU A 140 18.42 -53.99 13.91
C GLU A 140 19.16 -53.08 14.90
N GLU A 141 19.25 -53.54 16.15
CA GLU A 141 19.91 -52.80 17.22
C GLU A 141 21.44 -52.73 16.96
N GLY A 142 21.89 -51.57 16.44
CA GLY A 142 23.28 -51.32 16.04
C GLY A 142 23.42 -50.63 14.68
N ASP A 143 22.36 -50.59 13.87
CA ASP A 143 22.40 -49.99 12.54
C ASP A 143 22.34 -48.46 12.57
N VAL A 144 23.30 -47.80 11.91
CA VAL A 144 23.35 -46.32 11.80
C VAL A 144 22.84 -45.87 10.43
N VAL A 145 21.92 -44.89 10.40
CA VAL A 145 21.47 -44.26 9.15
C VAL A 145 22.26 -42.99 8.93
N TYR A 146 22.89 -42.87 7.77
CA TYR A 146 23.54 -41.63 7.34
C TYR A 146 22.69 -40.94 6.29
N PHE A 147 22.41 -39.66 6.50
CA PHE A 147 21.84 -38.78 5.48
C PHE A 147 22.98 -37.93 4.94
N ALA A 148 23.23 -38.03 3.64
CA ALA A 148 24.23 -37.22 2.94
C ALA A 148 23.52 -36.32 1.94
N ASP A 149 23.89 -35.05 1.94
CA ASP A 149 23.42 -34.07 0.98
C ASP A 149 24.64 -33.35 0.36
N GLY A 150 24.55 -33.03 -0.93
CA GLY A 150 25.60 -32.40 -1.70
C GLY A 150 25.26 -30.95 -1.96
N VAL A 151 26.00 -30.01 -1.36
CA VAL A 151 25.77 -28.57 -1.53
C VAL A 151 26.85 -27.95 -2.40
N HIS A 152 26.47 -27.20 -3.44
CA HIS A 152 27.41 -26.38 -4.21
C HIS A 152 27.76 -25.10 -3.42
N PRO A 153 29.03 -24.70 -3.23
CA PRO A 153 29.44 -23.57 -2.38
C PRO A 153 28.80 -22.21 -2.73
N THR A 154 28.29 -22.06 -3.95
CA THR A 154 27.71 -20.82 -4.49
C THR A 154 26.20 -20.87 -4.73
N HIS A 155 25.52 -21.98 -4.43
CA HIS A 155 24.05 -22.05 -4.55
C HIS A 155 23.36 -21.49 -3.29
N ASN A 156 23.49 -20.18 -3.08
CA ASN A 156 22.51 -19.47 -2.26
C ASN A 156 21.33 -19.12 -3.15
N SER A 157 20.22 -19.82 -2.95
CA SER A 157 18.93 -19.46 -3.49
C SER A 157 18.60 -18.04 -2.97
N ARG A 158 18.73 -17.04 -3.85
CA ARG A 158 18.46 -15.65 -3.49
C ARG A 158 16.96 -15.44 -3.61
N SER A 159 16.27 -15.60 -2.49
CA SER A 159 14.89 -15.13 -2.33
C SER A 159 14.82 -13.67 -2.81
N THR A 160 13.96 -13.41 -3.80
CA THR A 160 13.83 -12.10 -4.43
C THR A 160 12.87 -11.24 -3.61
N TYR A 161 12.95 -9.91 -3.71
CA TYR A 161 11.98 -9.02 -3.06
C TYR A 161 10.89 -8.63 -4.05
N ALA A 162 9.64 -8.54 -3.59
CA ALA A 162 8.51 -8.16 -4.41
C ALA A 162 7.45 -7.37 -3.62
N TRP A 163 6.58 -6.68 -4.35
CA TRP A 163 5.39 -6.03 -3.80
C TRP A 163 4.29 -7.05 -3.57
N ILE A 164 3.95 -7.29 -2.30
CA ILE A 164 2.98 -8.31 -1.90
C ILE A 164 1.88 -7.67 -1.05
N GLU A 165 0.64 -8.13 -1.23
CA GLU A 165 -0.51 -7.70 -0.43
C GLU A 165 -0.29 -8.01 1.06
N LYS A 166 -0.50 -7.02 1.93
CA LYS A 166 -0.30 -7.16 3.37
C LYS A 166 -1.19 -8.28 3.91
N GLY A 167 -0.57 -9.22 4.64
CA GLY A 167 -1.26 -10.37 5.23
C GLY A 167 -1.37 -11.59 4.31
N LYS A 168 -0.80 -11.54 3.10
CA LYS A 168 -0.68 -12.69 2.21
C LYS A 168 0.79 -13.02 1.98
N GLU A 169 1.08 -14.31 1.85
CA GLU A 169 2.36 -14.79 1.32
C GLU A 169 2.18 -15.04 -0.18
N PHE A 170 3.10 -14.52 -0.99
CA PHE A 170 3.12 -14.82 -2.41
C PHE A 170 4.23 -15.84 -2.66
N GLN A 171 3.86 -16.97 -3.26
CA GLN A 171 4.78 -18.05 -3.58
C GLN A 171 5.42 -17.78 -4.93
N GLN A 172 6.75 -17.83 -4.97
CA GLN A 172 7.50 -17.76 -6.23
C GLN A 172 7.67 -19.17 -6.78
N ILE A 173 6.96 -19.50 -7.87
CA ILE A 173 7.22 -20.72 -8.65
C ILE A 173 8.46 -20.44 -9.51
N LYS A 174 9.51 -21.26 -9.40
CA LYS A 174 10.73 -21.14 -10.22
C LYS A 174 10.60 -22.05 -11.44
N ASP A 175 10.56 -21.47 -12.64
CA ASP A 175 10.91 -22.23 -13.84
C ASP A 175 12.43 -22.42 -13.86
N PHE A 176 12.89 -23.67 -13.87
CA PHE A 176 14.26 -24.08 -14.15
C PHE A 176 14.35 -24.65 -15.56
#